data_AF-A0A3S4HND7-F1
#
_entry.id   AF-A0A3S4HND7-F1
#
_cell.length_a   1.000
_cell.length_b   1.000
_cell.length_c   1.000
_cell.angle_alpha   90.00
_cell.angle_beta   90.00
_cell.angle_gamma   90.00
#
_symmetry.space_group_name_H-M   'P 1'
#
loop_
_entity.id
_entity.type
_entity.pdbx_description
1 polymer ?
#
loop_
_entity_poly.entity_id
_entity_poly.type
_entity_poly.pdbx_seq_one_letter_code
_entity_poly.pdbx_strand_id
1 'polypeptide(L)' 'MTTVAVNAFQFAAPILLGDVVDMYVERLRIGQKSITLKISVEAERMDGSHVRITEVIATFVAVDAEGKSRLLGDA' A
#
# COMPACT_ATOMS: atom_id res chain seq x y z
N MET A 1 7.35 -10.13 -6.18
CA MET A 1 7.36 -8.66 -6.38
C MET A 1 8.01 -8.02 -5.17
N THR A 2 8.60 -6.84 -5.29
CA THR A 2 9.16 -6.10 -4.14
C THR A 2 8.73 -4.63 -4.16
N THR A 3 8.78 -3.98 -3.00
CA THR A 3 8.51 -2.55 -2.85
C THR A 3 9.80 -1.79 -3.13
N VAL A 4 9.82 -0.92 -4.14
CA VAL A 4 11.05 -0.19 -4.54
C VAL A 4 10.96 1.29 -4.20
N ALA A 5 9.76 1.86 -4.25
CA ALA A 5 9.56 3.26 -3.92
C ALA A 5 8.25 3.46 -3.17
N VAL A 6 8.37 3.96 -1.95
CA VAL A 6 7.28 4.63 -1.26
C VAL A 6 7.74 6.06 -1.03
N ASN A 7 6.97 7.05 -1.49
CA ASN A 7 7.38 8.45 -1.40
C ASN A 7 7.50 8.90 0.07
N ALA A 8 6.46 8.66 0.86
CA ALA A 8 6.45 8.82 2.31
C ALA A 8 5.19 8.15 2.88
N PHE A 9 5.32 7.39 3.97
CA PHE A 9 4.18 7.02 4.80
C PHE A 9 3.99 8.10 5.84
N GLN A 10 2.92 8.88 5.71
CA GLN A 10 2.53 9.84 6.73
C GLN A 10 1.29 9.31 7.45
N PHE A 11 1.44 9.10 8.75
CA PHE A 11 0.34 8.70 9.61
C PHE A 11 -0.34 9.95 10.17
N ALA A 12 -1.61 10.14 9.81
CA ALA A 12 -2.44 11.20 10.37
C ALA A 12 -2.87 10.87 11.82
N ALA A 13 -2.95 9.58 12.15
CA ALA A 13 -3.27 9.07 13.47
C ALA A 13 -2.60 7.70 13.71
N PRO A 14 -2.37 7.31 14.98
CA PRO A 14 -1.86 5.97 15.31
C PRO A 14 -2.97 4.90 15.19
N ILE A 15 -2.56 3.67 14.91
CA ILE A 15 -3.40 2.48 15.09
C ILE A 15 -3.28 2.03 16.55
N LEU A 16 -4.41 1.76 17.20
CA LEU A 16 -4.49 1.39 18.61
C LEU A 16 -4.83 -0.10 18.78
N LEU A 17 -4.58 -0.62 19.97
CA LEU A 17 -4.99 -1.97 20.33
C LEU A 17 -6.51 -2.08 20.32
N GLY A 18 -7.03 -3.09 19.62
CA GLY A 18 -8.48 -3.31 19.47
C GLY A 18 -9.10 -2.60 18.26
N ASP A 19 -8.33 -1.84 17.48
CA ASP A 19 -8.82 -1.29 16.22
C ASP A 19 -9.08 -2.43 15.20
N VAL A 20 -10.20 -2.34 14.49
CA VAL A 20 -10.39 -3.03 13.22
C VAL A 20 -9.81 -2.13 12.14
N VAL A 21 -8.82 -2.63 11.40
CA VAL A 21 -8.11 -1.82 10.39
C VAL A 21 -8.55 -2.25 8.99
N ASP A 22 -9.14 -1.30 8.26
CA ASP A 22 -9.48 -1.45 6.86
C ASP A 22 -8.42 -0.80 5.98
N MET A 23 -7.98 -1.54 4.96
CA MET A 23 -7.05 -1.04 3.96
C MET A 23 -7.65 -1.20 2.57
N TYR A 24 -7.85 -0.08 1.90
CA TYR A 24 -8.36 0.00 0.54
C TYR A 24 -7.22 0.30 -0.41
N VAL A 25 -7.20 -0.41 -1.53
CA VAL A 25 -6.15 -0.27 -2.55
C VAL A 25 -6.79 0.00 -3.90
N GLU A 26 -6.43 1.13 -4.50
CA GLU A 26 -6.82 1.51 -5.84
C GLU A 26 -5.59 1.46 -6.76
N ARG A 27 -5.73 0.76 -7.89
CA ARG A 27 -4.67 0.68 -8.89
C ARG A 27 -4.68 1.93 -9.77
N LEU A 28 -3.70 2.81 -9.57
CA LEU A 28 -3.55 4.04 -10.36
C LEU A 28 -2.88 3.80 -11.71
N ARG A 29 -1.83 2.98 -11.78
CA ARG A 29 -1.05 2.75 -13.01
C ARG A 29 -0.43 1.36 -13.05
N ILE A 30 -0.40 0.76 -14.24
CA ILE A 30 0.45 -0.40 -14.56
C ILE A 30 1.52 0.06 -15.57
N GLY A 31 2.78 -0.17 -15.24
CA GLY A 31 3.91 -0.11 -16.17
C GLY A 31 4.31 -1.51 -16.63
N GLN A 32 5.38 -1.62 -17.41
CA GLN A 32 5.87 -2.94 -17.85
C GLN A 32 6.44 -3.79 -16.70
N LYS A 33 7.06 -3.14 -15.71
CA LYS A 33 7.74 -3.78 -14.58
C LYS A 33 7.23 -3.31 -13.23
N SER A 34 6.23 -2.43 -13.18
CA SER A 34 5.80 -1.76 -11.95
C SER A 34 4.30 -1.52 -11.88
N ILE A 35 3.79 -1.38 -10.66
CA ILE A 35 2.40 -1.03 -10.38
C ILE A 35 2.40 0.12 -9.37
N THR A 36 1.68 1.20 -9.69
CA THR A 36 1.43 2.31 -8.76
C THR A 36 0.03 2.16 -8.18
N LEU A 37 -0.03 2.18 -6.86
CA LEU A 37 -1.24 1.97 -6.06
C LEU A 37 -1.48 3.19 -5.17
N LYS A 38 -2.73 3.59 -5.03
CA LYS A 38 -3.20 4.43 -3.93
C LYS A 38 -3.67 3.50 -2.82
N ILE A 39 -3.18 3.70 -1.61
CA ILE A 39 -3.53 2.93 -0.43
C ILE A 39 -4.14 3.88 0.58
N SER A 40 -5.35 3.59 1.03
CA SER A 40 -6.05 4.33 2.08
C SER A 40 -6.31 3.39 3.24
N VAL A 41 -5.94 3.80 4.45
CA VAL A 41 -6.09 3.00 5.67
C VAL A 41 -6.97 3.76 6.64
N GLU A 42 -7.99 3.09 7.16
CA GLU A 42 -8.90 3.58 8.18
C GLU A 42 -8.97 2.58 9.32
N ALA A 43 -9.25 3.05 10.53
CA ALA A 43 -9.42 2.23 11.72
C ALA A 43 -10.81 2.48 12.30
N GLU A 44 -11.58 1.42 12.52
CA GLU A 44 -12.77 1.43 13.36
C GLU A 44 -12.36 1.09 14.79
N ARG A 45 -12.69 1.97 15.71
CA ARG A 45 -12.40 1.82 17.15
C ARG A 45 -13.52 1.06 17.84
N MET A 46 -13.23 0.56 19.05
CA MET A 46 -14.20 -0.12 19.92
C MET A 46 -15.44 0.73 20.28
N ASP A 47 -15.35 2.06 20.16
CA ASP A 47 -16.47 2.98 20.35
C ASP A 47 -17.31 3.23 19.08
N GLY A 48 -16.98 2.54 17.98
CA GLY A 48 -17.61 2.68 16.66
C GLY A 48 -17.12 3.86 15.84
N SER A 49 -16.19 4.68 16.35
CA SER A 49 -15.63 5.79 15.59
C SER A 49 -14.69 5.31 14.50
N HIS A 50 -14.74 5.99 13.34
CA HIS A 50 -13.88 5.72 12.20
C HIS A 50 -12.81 6.80 12.07
N VAL A 51 -11.55 6.39 11.96
CA VAL A 51 -10.41 7.30 11.92
C VAL A 51 -9.52 6.98 10.72
N ARG A 52 -9.27 7.98 9.88
CA ARG A 52 -8.30 7.84 8.80
C ARG A 52 -6.88 7.81 9.36
N ILE A 53 -6.16 6.73 9.07
CA ILE A 53 -4.81 6.48 9.55
C ILE A 53 -3.77 7.03 8.59
N THR A 54 -3.86 6.66 7.31
CA THR A 54 -2.92 7.11 6.29
C THR A 54 -3.53 7.05 4.90
N GLU A 55 -3.04 7.90 4.00
CA GLU A 55 -3.26 7.80 2.57
C GLU A 55 -1.90 7.95 1.88
N VAL A 56 -1.54 6.98 1.04
CA VAL A 56 -0.23 6.97 0.37
C VAL A 56 -0.34 6.48 -1.06
N ILE A 57 0.50 7.05 -1.92
CA ILE A 57 0.76 6.50 -3.26
C ILE A 57 2.07 5.72 -3.19
N ALA A 58 1.99 4.41 -3.44
CA ALA A 58 3.12 3.49 -3.41
C ALA A 58 3.37 2.90 -4.79
N THR A 59 4.65 2.69 -5.14
CA THR A 59 5.03 2.02 -6.39
C THR A 59 5.79 0.73 -6.09
N PHE A 60 5.22 -0.37 -6.57
CA PHE A 60 5.78 -1.72 -6.50
C PHE A 60 6.45 -2.07 -7.81
N VAL A 61 7.53 -2.86 -7.75
CA VAL A 61 8.25 -3.33 -8.93
C VAL A 61 8.34 -4.85 -8.90
N ALA A 62 8.11 -5.47 -10.05
CA ALA A 62 8.32 -6.90 -10.22
C ALA A 62 9.82 -7.18 -10.30
N VAL A 63 10.28 -8.06 -9.42
CA VAL A 63 11.65 -8.57 -9.38
C VAL A 63 11.65 -10.10 -9.44
N ASP A 64 12.70 -10.68 -10.01
CA ASP A 64 13.00 -12.11 -10.01
C ASP A 64 13.72 -12.56 -8.72
N ALA A 65 14.14 -13.83 -8.66
CA ALA A 65 14.79 -14.42 -7.48
C ALA A 65 16.18 -13.82 -7.22
N GLU A 66 16.83 -13.30 -8.26
CA GLU A 66 18.14 -12.65 -8.22
C GLU A 66 18.04 -11.14 -7.92
N GLY A 67 16.82 -10.62 -7.74
CA GLY A 67 16.55 -9.22 -7.42
C GLY A 67 16.57 -8.28 -8.62
N LYS A 68 16.60 -8.79 -9.86
CA LYS A 68 16.52 -7.97 -11.08
C LYS A 68 15.08 -7.70 -11.48
N SER A 69 14.83 -6.52 -12.03
CA SER A 69 13.49 -6.13 -12.49
C SER A 69 13.02 -6.98 -13.69
N ARG A 70 11.80 -7.52 -13.60
CA ARG A 70 11.17 -8.36 -14.65
C ARG A 70 9.86 -7.77 -15.16
N LEU A 71 9.33 -8.29 -16.28
CA LEU A 71 8.02 -7.87 -16.77
C LEU A 71 6.91 -8.43 -15.87
N LEU A 72 5.81 -7.67 -15.79
CA LEU A 72 4.56 -8.13 -15.21
C LEU A 72 3.88 -9.07 -16.21
N GLY A 73 3.56 -10.29 -15.78
CA GLY A 73 2.93 -11.32 -16.63
C GLY A 73 3.85 -12.48 -17.03
N ASP A 74 5.16 -12.31 -16.88
CA ASP A 74 6.10 -13.45 -16.95
C ASP A 74 5.88 -14.29 -15.68
N ALA A 75 5.36 -15.51 -15.87
CA ALA A 75 5.12 -16.52 -14.83
C ALA A 75 6.15 -17.64 -14.95
#